data_AF-A0A813DUC6-F1
#
_entry.id   AF-A0A813DUC6-F1
#
_cell.length_a   1.000
_cell.length_b   1.000
_cell.length_c   1.000
_cell.angle_alpha   90.00
_cell.angle_beta   90.00
_cell.angle_gamma   90.00
#
_symmetry.space_group_name_H-M   'P 1'
#
loop_
_entity.id
_entity.type
_entity.pdbx_description
1 polymer ?
#
loop_
_entity_poly.entity_id
_entity_poly.type
_entity_poly.pdbx_seq_one_letter_code
_entity_poly.pdbx_strand_id
1 'polypeptide(L)'
;QQQQQEEQQQQQQQQQQQQEQQEQQQQQQQQRSSSQQPRMKTQQQQQPQRSSSQQPAAPATTTTSTQQPRMKAAAAAKVVFRFMRRILSKDSSRKVATVEESEGCQKVEVGVHTKEEREKKEEEEEEKKKKEKKKEEEEDLSEWWFPDGELTPEQSSLLKDWQSALFQYLTTASRLSSQVVIVTNSRRPWVETCVSTFAPSCKKLFAGSTGGAKGGIKVVYALEVLQDMRSKRKLASNGWEGSFPVKCTMPLSDLEVTEAFYRRYKGQSWKNIISLGDRIYEHDAMMEMAMRRHAGRGGREQLRVKSLLLPEDPRISELTLRLCFSRLMLPVYVRFDGDLHLNLQDSDSEDPLLLISQALNMPEVLETHFPRQAWGRGKASACKEEAVVQPA
;
A
#
# COMPACT_ATOMS: atom_id res chain seq x y z
N GLN A 1 -8.39 41.48 18.38
CA GLN A 1 -7.27 42.35 17.97
C GLN A 1 -5.96 41.57 17.84
N GLN A 2 -5.45 40.89 18.87
CA GLN A 2 -4.21 40.10 18.77
C GLN A 2 -4.26 39.01 17.68
N GLN A 3 -5.35 38.25 17.60
CA GLN A 3 -5.56 37.25 16.55
C GLN A 3 -5.62 37.85 15.13
N GLN A 4 -6.18 39.07 14.99
CA GLN A 4 -6.20 39.78 13.69
C GLN A 4 -4.81 40.30 13.30
N GLN A 5 -3.96 40.68 14.27
CA GLN A 5 -2.57 41.02 14.01
C GLN A 5 -1.76 39.80 13.59
N GLU A 6 -1.97 38.64 14.22
CA GLU A 6 -1.32 37.39 13.84
C GLU A 6 -1.71 36.95 12.43
N GLU A 7 -3.01 37.03 12.07
CA GLU A 7 -3.48 36.72 10.71
C GLU A 7 -2.89 37.68 9.66
N GLN A 8 -2.83 38.98 9.94
CA GLN A 8 -2.19 39.95 9.03
C GLN A 8 -0.69 39.65 8.85
N GLN A 9 0.01 39.31 9.93
CA GLN A 9 1.43 38.99 9.89
C GLN A 9 1.67 37.70 9.08
N GLN A 10 0.81 36.70 9.24
CA GLN A 10 0.89 35.45 8.47
C GLN A 10 0.62 35.67 6.99
N GLN A 11 -0.35 36.52 6.65
CA GLN A 11 -0.69 36.87 5.27
C GLN A 11 0.44 37.66 4.59
N GLN A 12 1.09 38.58 5.32
CA GLN A 12 2.24 39.33 4.82
C GLN A 12 3.45 38.41 4.58
N GLN A 13 3.68 37.44 5.46
CA GLN A 13 4.75 36.45 5.30
C GLN A 13 4.51 35.51 4.10
N GLN A 14 3.25 35.14 3.83
CA GLN A 14 2.90 34.38 2.62
C GLN A 14 3.14 35.18 1.34
N GLN A 15 2.79 36.47 1.30
CA GLN A 15 3.03 37.32 0.13
C GLN A 15 4.53 37.45 -0.17
N GLN A 16 5.37 37.62 0.86
CA GLN A 16 6.82 37.70 0.70
C GLN A 16 7.41 36.40 0.13
N GLN A 17 6.95 35.23 0.59
CA GLN A 17 7.40 33.94 0.05
C GLN A 17 6.96 33.74 -1.42
N GLN A 18 5.79 34.23 -1.81
CA GLN A 18 5.35 34.17 -3.21
C GLN A 18 6.21 35.06 -4.11
N GLN A 19 6.60 36.25 -3.64
CA GLN A 19 7.46 37.17 -4.38
C GLN A 19 8.87 36.58 -4.58
N GLU A 20 9.47 35.99 -3.55
CA GLU A 20 10.77 35.31 -3.66
C GLU A 20 10.74 34.14 -4.66
N GLN A 21 9.65 33.36 -4.67
CA GLN A 21 9.49 32.27 -5.65
C GLN A 21 9.39 32.80 -7.09
N GLN A 22 8.71 33.93 -7.31
CA GLN A 22 8.63 34.56 -8.63
C GLN A 22 9.99 35.08 -9.10
N GLU A 23 10.77 35.71 -8.22
CA GLU A 23 12.13 36.18 -8.54
C GLU A 23 13.07 35.02 -8.89
N GLN A 24 13.01 33.91 -8.15
CA GLN A 24 13.80 32.71 -8.47
C GLN A 24 13.43 32.12 -9.83
N GLN A 25 12.14 32.09 -10.19
CA GLN A 25 11.71 31.63 -11.52
C GLN A 25 12.23 32.54 -12.63
N GLN A 26 12.20 33.86 -12.44
CA GLN A 26 12.74 34.80 -13.42
C GLN A 26 14.25 34.64 -13.61
N GLN A 27 15.01 34.45 -12.53
CA GLN A 27 16.46 34.19 -12.61
C GLN A 27 16.77 32.89 -13.37
N GLN A 28 16.01 31.82 -13.14
CA GLN A 28 16.17 30.57 -13.88
C GLN A 28 15.88 30.74 -15.38
N GLN A 29 14.87 31.53 -15.74
CA GLN A 29 14.57 31.82 -17.15
C GLN A 29 15.72 32.59 -17.82
N GLN A 30 16.29 33.60 -17.14
CA GLN A 30 17.43 34.36 -17.65
C GLN A 30 18.67 33.48 -17.88
N GLN A 31 18.96 32.56 -16.95
CA GLN A 31 20.05 31.59 -17.09
C GLN A 31 19.84 30.62 -18.26
N ARG A 32 18.59 30.20 -18.53
CA ARG A 32 18.27 29.36 -19.68
C ARG A 32 18.46 30.10 -21.01
N SER A 33 18.10 31.37 -21.07
CA SER A 33 18.26 32.18 -22.29
C SER A 33 19.72 32.51 -22.61
N SER A 34 20.59 32.70 -21.62
CA SER A 34 22.02 33.00 -21.86
C SER A 34 22.81 31.77 -22.33
N SER A 35 22.37 30.56 -21.95
CA SER A 35 22.98 29.29 -22.37
C SER A 35 22.74 28.92 -23.84
N GLN A 36 21.82 29.58 -24.55
CA GLN A 36 21.46 29.23 -25.94
C GLN A 36 22.16 30.06 -27.01
N GLN A 37 23.19 30.87 -26.70
CA GLN A 37 23.96 31.52 -27.76
C GLN A 37 24.78 30.48 -28.56
N PRO A 38 24.54 30.33 -29.87
CA PRO A 38 25.26 29.37 -30.70
C PRO A 38 26.71 29.83 -30.88
N ARG A 39 27.67 28.98 -30.47
CA ARG A 39 29.08 29.08 -30.85
C ARG A 39 29.21 28.86 -32.37
N MET A 40 29.02 29.92 -33.15
CA MET A 40 29.48 29.98 -34.54
C MET A 40 31.00 30.14 -34.55
N LYS A 41 31.75 29.03 -34.59
CA LYS A 41 33.14 29.03 -35.03
C LYS A 41 33.28 28.10 -36.24
N THR A 42 33.48 28.76 -37.37
CA THR A 42 34.40 28.44 -38.46
C THR A 42 34.67 26.96 -38.72
N GLN A 43 34.01 26.40 -39.72
CA GLN A 43 34.58 25.31 -40.51
C GLN A 43 34.35 25.57 -41.99
N GLN A 44 35.43 26.04 -42.60
CA GLN A 44 35.61 26.16 -44.03
C GLN A 44 35.94 24.77 -44.60
N GLN A 45 35.44 24.53 -45.82
CA GLN A 45 36.06 23.69 -46.87
C GLN A 45 35.38 22.34 -47.22
N GLN A 46 34.74 22.39 -48.41
CA GLN A 46 34.63 21.38 -49.48
C GLN A 46 33.75 20.13 -49.28
N GLN A 47 32.63 20.03 -50.02
CA GLN A 47 32.47 19.22 -51.25
C GLN A 47 30.99 19.11 -51.72
N PRO A 48 30.72 18.66 -52.97
CA PRO A 48 29.67 19.24 -53.81
C PRO A 48 28.34 18.47 -53.88
N GLN A 49 27.32 19.27 -54.19
CA GLN A 49 26.06 19.02 -54.90
C GLN A 49 25.58 17.58 -55.13
N ARG A 50 24.37 17.28 -54.62
CA ARG A 50 23.33 16.53 -55.35
C ARG A 50 21.92 16.80 -54.78
N SER A 51 21.07 17.37 -55.64
CA SER A 51 19.64 17.09 -55.86
C SER A 51 18.85 16.44 -54.71
N SER A 52 17.99 17.18 -54.01
CA SER A 52 16.55 17.37 -54.33
C SER A 52 15.65 16.16 -54.03
N SER A 53 14.95 16.20 -52.90
CA SER A 53 13.58 15.68 -52.79
C SER A 53 12.90 16.27 -51.54
N GLN A 54 11.81 16.98 -51.78
CA GLN A 54 10.90 17.56 -50.80
C GLN A 54 10.11 16.46 -50.07
N GLN A 55 9.89 16.60 -48.76
CA GLN A 55 8.64 16.20 -48.11
C GLN A 55 8.49 16.89 -46.73
N PRO A 56 7.24 17.21 -46.30
CA PRO A 56 6.99 18.15 -45.21
C PRO A 56 6.85 17.50 -43.82
N ALA A 57 7.02 18.37 -42.84
CA ALA A 57 7.10 18.15 -41.40
C ALA A 57 5.80 17.71 -40.71
N ALA A 58 5.97 16.95 -39.62
CA ALA A 58 4.96 16.70 -38.59
C ALA A 58 5.35 17.42 -37.28
N PRO A 59 4.41 18.00 -36.51
CA PRO A 59 4.72 18.78 -35.32
C PRO A 59 4.87 17.91 -34.06
N ALA A 60 5.83 18.31 -33.23
CA ALA A 60 6.15 17.75 -31.93
C ALA A 60 5.10 18.13 -30.87
N THR A 61 4.66 17.14 -30.08
CA THR A 61 3.83 17.34 -28.89
C THR A 61 4.71 17.43 -27.65
N THR A 62 4.65 18.59 -26.99
CA THR A 62 5.36 18.94 -25.77
C THR A 62 4.64 18.35 -24.54
N THR A 63 5.35 17.56 -23.75
CA THR A 63 4.96 17.09 -22.43
C THR A 63 5.05 18.22 -21.40
N THR A 64 3.96 18.46 -20.66
CA THR A 64 3.94 19.43 -19.55
C THR A 64 3.66 18.68 -18.26
N SER A 65 4.72 18.44 -17.48
CA SER A 65 4.69 17.79 -16.17
C SER A 65 4.59 18.87 -15.10
N THR A 66 3.42 18.99 -14.47
CA THR A 66 3.17 19.89 -13.34
C THR A 66 3.34 19.11 -12.04
N GLN A 67 4.43 19.35 -11.32
CA GLN A 67 4.58 18.94 -9.92
C GLN A 67 4.20 20.10 -8.99
N GLN A 68 3.36 19.82 -8.00
CA GLN A 68 3.18 20.66 -6.82
C GLN A 68 3.13 19.83 -5.53
N PRO A 69 3.36 20.46 -4.36
CA PRO A 69 4.04 19.82 -3.24
C PRO A 69 3.18 19.58 -1.98
N ARG A 70 3.67 18.62 -1.17
CA ARG A 70 3.56 18.47 0.30
C ARG A 70 2.17 18.30 0.91
N MET A 71 2.06 17.35 1.86
CA MET A 71 1.78 17.63 3.28
C MET A 71 1.98 16.37 4.15
N LYS A 72 2.29 16.62 5.42
CA LYS A 72 2.61 15.65 6.47
C LYS A 72 1.32 14.99 6.99
N ALA A 73 1.36 13.69 7.27
CA ALA A 73 0.44 13.08 8.22
C ALA A 73 1.10 11.88 8.93
N ALA A 74 0.97 11.87 10.24
CA ALA A 74 1.35 10.78 11.13
C ALA A 74 0.13 9.89 11.41
N ALA A 75 0.43 8.65 11.83
CA ALA A 75 -0.48 7.64 12.39
C ALA A 75 -1.27 6.77 11.38
N ALA A 76 -0.84 5.51 11.19
CA ALA A 76 -1.70 4.46 10.63
C ALA A 76 -1.20 3.05 11.03
N ALA A 77 -1.69 2.53 12.13
CA ALA A 77 -1.66 1.10 12.47
C ALA A 77 -2.97 0.74 13.18
N LYS A 78 -4.09 0.58 12.43
CA LYS A 78 -5.40 0.23 13.02
C LYS A 78 -6.57 -0.15 12.07
N VAL A 79 -6.35 -0.40 10.77
CA VAL A 79 -7.49 -0.41 9.80
C VAL A 79 -7.98 -1.80 9.36
N VAL A 80 -7.16 -2.85 9.31
CA VAL A 80 -7.70 -4.23 9.14
C VAL A 80 -8.57 -4.64 10.35
N PHE A 81 -8.27 -4.07 11.51
CA PHE A 81 -9.08 -4.16 12.73
C PHE A 81 -10.46 -3.50 12.64
N ARG A 82 -10.74 -2.65 11.64
CA ARG A 82 -12.03 -1.95 11.49
C ARG A 82 -12.98 -2.65 10.53
N PHE A 83 -12.48 -3.26 9.46
CA PHE A 83 -13.33 -3.84 8.43
C PHE A 83 -14.16 -5.03 8.95
N MET A 84 -13.53 -6.03 9.59
CA MET A 84 -14.25 -7.15 10.22
C MET A 84 -15.01 -6.72 11.49
N ARG A 85 -14.44 -5.78 12.27
CA ARG A 85 -15.11 -5.18 13.45
C ARG A 85 -16.41 -4.46 13.10
N ARG A 86 -16.52 -3.84 11.93
CA ARG A 86 -17.72 -3.09 11.50
C ARG A 86 -18.81 -3.99 10.90
N ILE A 87 -18.45 -5.15 10.35
CA ILE A 87 -19.42 -6.17 9.92
C ILE A 87 -20.13 -6.79 11.14
N LEU A 88 -19.44 -6.95 12.27
CA LEU A 88 -19.96 -7.61 13.46
C LEU A 88 -20.50 -6.66 14.55
N SER A 89 -20.09 -5.39 14.59
CA SER A 89 -20.41 -4.48 15.72
C SER A 89 -21.67 -3.63 15.56
N LYS A 90 -22.47 -3.76 14.49
CA LYS A 90 -23.59 -2.83 14.24
C LYS A 90 -24.85 -3.04 15.08
N ASP A 91 -24.94 -4.07 15.93
CA ASP A 91 -26.18 -4.37 16.67
C ASP A 91 -26.10 -4.30 18.20
N SER A 92 -24.97 -3.90 18.80
CA SER A 92 -24.85 -3.88 20.26
C SER A 92 -24.36 -2.53 20.76
N SER A 93 -25.30 -1.63 21.07
CA SER A 93 -25.01 -0.42 21.86
C SER A 93 -26.21 -0.03 22.71
N ARG A 94 -26.26 -0.59 23.92
CA ARG A 94 -26.80 0.07 25.13
C ARG A 94 -26.47 -0.77 26.36
N LYS A 95 -25.37 -0.45 27.05
CA LYS A 95 -25.29 -0.61 28.51
C LYS A 95 -24.53 0.56 29.13
N VAL A 96 -25.12 1.05 30.20
CA VAL A 96 -24.74 2.19 31.04
C VAL A 96 -23.69 1.71 32.04
N ALA A 97 -22.63 2.50 32.25
CA ALA A 97 -21.62 2.23 33.27
C ALA A 97 -22.00 2.91 34.59
N THR A 98 -21.97 2.16 35.69
CA THR A 98 -22.00 2.63 37.08
C THR A 98 -20.60 2.60 37.67
N VAL A 99 -20.22 3.69 38.34
CA VAL A 99 -18.94 3.87 39.05
C VAL A 99 -19.18 3.58 40.53
N GLU A 100 -18.40 2.69 41.14
CA GLU A 100 -18.32 2.52 42.60
C GLU A 100 -16.96 3.04 43.10
N GLU A 101 -17.00 3.90 44.12
CA GLU A 101 -15.85 4.37 44.89
C GLU A 101 -15.68 3.49 46.13
N SER A 102 -14.43 3.12 46.45
CA SER A 102 -14.09 2.50 47.73
C SER A 102 -12.83 3.16 48.31
N GLU A 103 -12.99 3.80 49.47
CA GLU A 103 -11.90 4.35 50.28
C GLU A 103 -11.37 3.29 51.26
N GLY A 104 -10.04 3.16 51.35
CA GLY A 104 -9.37 2.31 52.33
C GLY A 104 -8.02 2.90 52.76
N CYS A 105 -7.95 3.34 54.01
CA CYS A 105 -6.77 3.95 54.63
C CYS A 105 -5.84 2.86 55.19
N GLN A 106 -4.56 2.83 54.77
CA GLN A 106 -3.54 1.93 55.31
C GLN A 106 -2.34 2.69 55.89
N LYS A 107 -1.86 2.14 57.02
CA LYS A 107 -0.81 2.63 57.92
C LYS A 107 0.57 2.36 57.29
N VAL A 108 1.42 3.38 57.18
CA VAL A 108 2.75 3.30 56.52
C VAL A 108 3.86 3.12 57.56
N GLU A 109 4.57 2.00 57.49
CA GLU A 109 5.86 1.81 58.17
C GLU A 109 7.00 2.37 57.30
N VAL A 110 7.90 3.16 57.90
CA VAL A 110 8.96 3.89 57.18
C VAL A 110 10.24 3.06 57.18
N GLY A 111 10.41 2.24 56.13
CA GLY A 111 11.68 1.57 55.80
C GLY A 111 12.60 2.48 54.97
N VAL A 112 13.86 2.64 55.39
CA VAL A 112 14.88 3.41 54.67
C VAL A 112 15.43 2.56 53.51
N HIS A 113 14.77 2.63 52.35
CA HIS A 113 15.26 2.04 51.11
C HIS A 113 16.25 2.97 50.41
N THR A 114 17.31 2.39 49.85
CA THR A 114 18.30 3.12 49.04
C THR A 114 17.67 3.59 47.72
N LYS A 115 18.19 4.69 47.15
CA LYS A 115 17.65 5.29 45.91
C LYS A 115 17.62 4.30 44.73
N GLU A 116 18.62 3.43 44.65
CA GLU A 116 18.79 2.43 43.60
C GLU A 116 17.69 1.33 43.65
N GLU A 117 17.24 0.96 44.85
CA GLU A 117 16.12 0.02 45.01
C GLU A 117 14.78 0.61 44.56
N ARG A 118 14.60 1.93 44.64
CA ARG A 118 13.38 2.61 44.17
C ARG A 118 13.30 2.66 42.65
N GLU A 119 14.38 3.03 41.98
CA GLU A 119 14.43 3.10 40.50
C GLU A 119 14.20 1.71 39.89
N LYS A 120 14.84 0.66 40.45
CA LYS A 120 14.62 -0.71 39.99
C LYS A 120 13.18 -1.18 40.18
N LYS A 121 12.55 -0.81 41.30
CA LYS A 121 11.16 -1.17 41.58
C LYS A 121 10.17 -0.46 40.65
N GLU A 122 10.44 0.79 40.28
CA GLU A 122 9.63 1.53 39.30
C GLU A 122 9.72 0.92 37.89
N GLU A 123 10.91 0.53 37.44
CA GLU A 123 11.09 -0.15 36.15
C GLU A 123 10.36 -1.51 36.10
N GLU A 124 10.47 -2.32 37.16
CA GLU A 124 9.78 -3.61 37.26
C GLU A 124 8.24 -3.43 37.28
N GLU A 125 7.73 -2.39 37.94
CA GLU A 125 6.29 -2.08 37.96
C GLU A 125 5.78 -1.60 36.60
N GLU A 126 6.55 -0.78 35.88
CA GLU A 126 6.20 -0.33 34.53
C GLU A 126 6.21 -1.49 33.52
N GLU A 127 7.18 -2.39 33.61
CA GLU A 127 7.24 -3.59 32.77
C GLU A 127 6.06 -4.54 33.06
N LYS A 128 5.69 -4.71 34.35
CA LYS A 128 4.53 -5.51 34.76
C LYS A 128 3.23 -4.91 34.22
N LYS A 129 3.02 -3.60 34.37
CA LYS A 129 1.85 -2.89 33.81
C LYS A 129 1.76 -3.03 32.28
N LYS A 130 2.89 -2.97 31.57
CA LYS A 130 2.95 -3.21 30.12
C LYS A 130 2.57 -4.66 29.75
N LYS A 131 3.00 -5.65 30.54
CA LYS A 131 2.65 -7.07 30.33
C LYS A 131 1.17 -7.35 30.60
N GLU A 132 0.62 -6.83 31.69
CA GLU A 132 -0.80 -6.99 32.03
C GLU A 132 -1.71 -6.35 30.98
N LYS A 133 -1.43 -5.09 30.60
CA LYS A 133 -2.20 -4.42 29.53
C LYS A 133 -2.13 -5.16 28.20
N LYS A 134 -0.96 -5.71 27.85
CA LYS A 134 -0.81 -6.50 26.63
C LYS A 134 -1.60 -7.81 26.70
N LYS A 135 -1.69 -8.44 27.86
CA LYS A 135 -2.45 -9.66 28.09
C LYS A 135 -3.96 -9.40 28.00
N GLU A 136 -4.44 -8.33 28.63
CA GLU A 136 -5.84 -7.90 28.56
C GLU A 136 -6.25 -7.55 27.11
N GLU A 137 -5.40 -6.81 26.39
CA GLU A 137 -5.59 -6.56 24.96
C GLU A 137 -5.52 -7.83 24.10
N GLU A 138 -4.91 -8.93 24.56
CA GLU A 138 -4.82 -10.20 23.81
C GLU A 138 -6.01 -11.13 24.11
N GLU A 139 -6.48 -11.15 25.36
CA GLU A 139 -7.67 -11.89 25.79
C GLU A 139 -8.95 -11.31 25.17
N ASP A 140 -9.14 -9.99 25.18
CA ASP A 140 -10.30 -9.31 24.54
C ASP A 140 -10.36 -9.59 23.03
N LEU A 141 -9.19 -9.74 22.39
CA LEU A 141 -9.14 -10.06 20.98
C LEU A 141 -9.52 -11.50 20.66
N SER A 142 -9.39 -12.44 21.60
CA SER A 142 -9.75 -13.84 21.36
C SER A 142 -11.27 -14.07 21.44
N GLU A 143 -11.96 -13.36 22.34
CA GLU A 143 -13.41 -13.43 22.51
C GLU A 143 -14.17 -12.75 21.35
N TRP A 144 -13.53 -11.78 20.69
CA TRP A 144 -14.13 -10.99 19.62
C TRP A 144 -14.29 -11.71 18.27
N TRP A 145 -13.62 -12.83 18.01
CA TRP A 145 -13.68 -13.44 16.69
C TRP A 145 -15.00 -14.17 16.44
N PHE A 146 -15.55 -14.84 17.45
CA PHE A 146 -16.85 -15.51 17.39
C PHE A 146 -17.39 -15.70 18.81
N PRO A 147 -18.16 -14.76 19.35
CA PRO A 147 -18.95 -15.03 20.55
C PRO A 147 -20.14 -15.90 20.15
N ASP A 148 -19.89 -17.17 19.81
CA ASP A 148 -20.86 -18.22 19.45
C ASP A 148 -21.91 -17.88 18.36
N GLY A 149 -21.76 -16.73 17.69
CA GLY A 149 -22.73 -16.23 16.73
C GLY A 149 -22.68 -17.01 15.44
N GLU A 150 -23.71 -17.84 15.19
CA GLU A 150 -23.94 -18.43 13.89
C GLU A 150 -24.07 -17.30 12.83
N LEU A 151 -23.39 -17.47 11.70
CA LEU A 151 -23.52 -16.54 10.56
C LEU A 151 -24.96 -16.55 10.08
N THR A 152 -25.52 -15.36 9.78
CA THR A 152 -26.86 -15.32 9.18
C THR A 152 -26.84 -16.03 7.81
N PRO A 153 -27.98 -16.56 7.33
CA PRO A 153 -28.03 -17.19 6.01
C PRO A 153 -27.57 -16.26 4.88
N GLU A 154 -27.87 -14.96 4.98
CA GLU A 154 -27.42 -13.93 4.04
C GLU A 154 -25.90 -13.74 4.07
N GLN A 155 -25.30 -13.62 5.26
CA GLN A 155 -23.85 -13.53 5.42
C GLN A 155 -23.14 -14.78 4.89
N SER A 156 -23.72 -15.96 5.15
CA SER A 156 -23.21 -17.24 4.65
C SER A 156 -23.24 -17.30 3.12
N SER A 157 -24.30 -16.78 2.49
CA SER A 157 -24.41 -16.68 1.04
C SER A 157 -23.34 -15.76 0.45
N LEU A 158 -23.20 -14.54 1.00
CA LEU A 158 -22.19 -13.57 0.57
C LEU A 158 -20.76 -14.12 0.71
N LEU A 159 -20.48 -14.82 1.81
CA LEU A 159 -19.18 -15.45 2.05
C LEU A 159 -18.90 -16.59 1.06
N LYS A 160 -19.92 -17.35 0.66
CA LYS A 160 -19.77 -18.43 -0.32
C LYS A 160 -19.37 -17.88 -1.70
N ASP A 161 -20.01 -16.79 -2.14
CA ASP A 161 -19.68 -16.14 -3.40
C ASP A 161 -18.27 -15.53 -3.37
N TRP A 162 -17.94 -14.85 -2.27
CA TRP A 162 -16.60 -14.34 -2.03
C TRP A 162 -15.54 -15.44 -2.04
N GLN A 163 -15.79 -16.56 -1.37
CA GLN A 163 -14.89 -17.71 -1.31
C GLN A 163 -14.64 -18.29 -2.72
N SER A 164 -15.69 -18.42 -3.53
CA SER A 164 -15.57 -18.87 -4.92
C SER A 164 -14.73 -17.90 -5.75
N ALA A 165 -15.01 -16.59 -5.67
CA ALA A 165 -14.26 -15.57 -6.37
C ALA A 165 -12.78 -15.54 -5.96
N LEU A 166 -12.49 -15.64 -4.67
CA LEU A 166 -11.13 -15.69 -4.12
C LEU A 166 -10.38 -16.93 -4.62
N PHE A 167 -11.01 -18.10 -4.57
CA PHE A 167 -10.40 -19.35 -5.03
C PHE A 167 -10.04 -19.28 -6.52
N GLN A 168 -10.96 -18.80 -7.35
CA GLN A 168 -10.73 -18.64 -8.80
C GLN A 168 -9.65 -17.62 -9.09
N TYR A 169 -9.65 -16.48 -8.39
CA TYR A 169 -8.64 -15.44 -8.53
C TYR A 169 -7.24 -15.98 -8.18
N LEU A 170 -7.08 -16.56 -6.99
CA LEU A 170 -5.80 -17.10 -6.53
C LEU A 170 -5.30 -18.25 -7.42
N THR A 171 -6.20 -19.13 -7.88
CA THR A 171 -5.84 -20.18 -8.84
C THR A 171 -5.34 -19.59 -10.15
N THR A 172 -6.00 -18.54 -10.66
CA THR A 172 -5.58 -17.85 -11.88
C THR A 172 -4.23 -17.16 -11.68
N ALA A 173 -4.02 -16.49 -10.55
CA ALA A 173 -2.74 -15.88 -10.21
C ALA A 173 -1.60 -16.90 -10.13
N SER A 174 -1.82 -18.04 -9.47
CA SER A 174 -0.83 -19.12 -9.40
C SER A 174 -0.54 -19.77 -10.76
N ARG A 175 -1.49 -19.76 -11.70
CA ARG A 175 -1.27 -20.25 -13.06
C ARG A 175 -0.46 -19.27 -13.92
N LEU A 176 -0.67 -17.97 -13.73
CA LEU A 176 -0.03 -16.93 -14.54
C LEU A 176 1.32 -16.46 -13.99
N SER A 177 1.64 -16.80 -12.74
CA SER A 177 2.85 -16.35 -12.07
C SER A 177 3.69 -17.52 -11.59
N SER A 178 5.02 -17.33 -11.57
CA SER A 178 5.93 -18.32 -10.97
C SER A 178 5.82 -18.36 -9.44
N GLN A 179 5.28 -17.30 -8.83
CA GLN A 179 5.19 -17.14 -7.39
C GLN A 179 4.08 -16.13 -7.05
N VAL A 180 3.21 -16.52 -6.12
CA VAL A 180 2.23 -15.64 -5.48
C VAL A 180 2.65 -15.45 -4.03
N VAL A 181 2.69 -14.20 -3.58
CA VAL A 181 3.04 -13.82 -2.20
C VAL A 181 1.97 -12.91 -1.65
N ILE A 182 1.50 -13.20 -0.44
CA ILE A 182 0.68 -12.31 0.37
C ILE A 182 1.60 -11.68 1.41
N VAL A 183 1.75 -10.37 1.37
CA VAL A 183 2.44 -9.61 2.42
C VAL A 183 1.38 -9.02 3.34
N THR A 184 1.56 -9.16 4.65
CA THR A 184 0.57 -8.69 5.63
C THR A 184 1.23 -8.09 6.87
N ASN A 185 0.58 -7.06 7.42
CA ASN A 185 0.91 -6.46 8.71
C ASN A 185 0.30 -7.22 9.91
N SER A 186 -0.50 -8.26 9.67
CA SER A 186 -1.04 -9.10 10.73
C SER A 186 0.09 -9.87 11.43
N ARG A 187 -0.25 -10.60 12.51
CA ARG A 187 0.67 -11.56 13.16
C ARG A 187 0.30 -12.98 12.75
N ARG A 188 1.24 -13.93 12.80
CA ARG A 188 0.88 -15.35 12.72
C ARG A 188 -0.06 -15.74 13.87
N PRO A 189 -1.00 -16.68 13.65
CA PRO A 189 -1.32 -17.37 12.40
C PRO A 189 -2.53 -16.72 11.67
N TRP A 190 -2.65 -15.39 11.67
CA TRP A 190 -3.90 -14.70 11.28
C TRP A 190 -4.41 -15.08 9.89
N VAL A 191 -3.55 -15.14 8.87
CA VAL A 191 -3.97 -15.50 7.51
C VAL A 191 -4.43 -16.95 7.45
N GLU A 192 -3.70 -17.86 8.10
CA GLU A 192 -4.06 -19.28 8.13
C GLU A 192 -5.39 -19.51 8.86
N THR A 193 -5.64 -18.80 9.96
CA THR A 193 -6.91 -18.80 10.67
C THR A 193 -8.03 -18.26 9.79
N CYS A 194 -7.86 -17.09 9.15
CA CYS A 194 -8.87 -16.51 8.26
C CYS A 194 -9.20 -17.43 7.08
N VAL A 195 -8.21 -18.00 6.41
CA VAL A 195 -8.43 -18.98 5.34
C VAL A 195 -9.14 -20.21 5.89
N SER A 196 -8.79 -20.64 7.10
CA SER A 196 -9.39 -21.85 7.68
C SER A 196 -10.86 -21.71 8.02
N THR A 197 -11.24 -20.52 8.47
CA THR A 197 -12.60 -20.20 8.90
C THR A 197 -13.46 -19.76 7.72
N PHE A 198 -13.00 -18.79 6.92
CA PHE A 198 -13.85 -18.11 5.94
C PHE A 198 -13.68 -18.63 4.51
N ALA A 199 -12.55 -19.25 4.18
CA ALA A 199 -12.28 -19.74 2.83
C ALA A 199 -11.64 -21.15 2.82
N PRO A 200 -12.28 -22.17 3.44
CA PRO A 200 -11.66 -23.48 3.63
C PRO A 200 -11.27 -24.16 2.30
N SER A 201 -11.95 -23.86 1.19
CA SER A 201 -11.57 -24.36 -0.14
C SER A 201 -10.19 -23.86 -0.60
N CYS A 202 -9.76 -22.69 -0.13
CA CYS A 202 -8.46 -22.11 -0.45
C CYS A 202 -7.30 -22.76 0.31
N LYS A 203 -7.54 -23.54 1.40
CA LYS A 203 -6.48 -24.18 2.20
C LYS A 203 -5.44 -24.92 1.35
N LYS A 204 -5.89 -25.63 0.30
CA LYS A 204 -5.03 -26.39 -0.61
C LYS A 204 -4.03 -25.51 -1.36
N LEU A 205 -4.38 -24.26 -1.64
CA LEU A 205 -3.49 -23.29 -2.31
C LEU A 205 -2.37 -22.81 -1.38
N PHE A 206 -2.54 -22.92 -0.06
CA PHE A 206 -1.56 -22.51 0.96
C PHE A 206 -0.69 -23.68 1.47
N ALA A 207 -1.14 -24.94 1.30
CA ALA A 207 -0.48 -26.13 1.84
C ALA A 207 0.98 -26.32 1.38
N GLY A 208 1.40 -25.72 0.25
CA GLY A 208 2.78 -25.77 -0.23
C GLY A 208 3.75 -24.79 0.47
N SER A 209 3.25 -23.82 1.25
CA SER A 209 4.09 -22.74 1.79
C SER A 209 5.00 -23.16 2.93
N THR A 210 4.70 -24.24 3.66
CA THR A 210 5.35 -24.59 4.93
C THR A 210 6.50 -25.59 4.81
N GLY A 211 6.74 -26.16 3.61
CA GLY A 211 7.70 -27.27 3.44
C GLY A 211 8.64 -27.18 2.24
N GLY A 212 8.80 -26.01 1.62
CA GLY A 212 9.64 -25.86 0.42
C GLY A 212 9.08 -26.54 -0.83
N ALA A 213 7.87 -27.08 -0.77
CA ALA A 213 7.15 -27.60 -1.93
C ALA A 213 6.89 -26.45 -2.92
N LYS A 214 7.33 -26.63 -4.17
CA LYS A 214 7.15 -25.64 -5.22
C LYS A 214 5.65 -25.49 -5.52
N GLY A 215 5.11 -24.28 -5.37
CA GLY A 215 3.81 -23.90 -5.94
C GLY A 215 2.72 -23.41 -4.96
N GLY A 216 2.98 -23.38 -3.66
CA GLY A 216 2.05 -22.78 -2.69
C GLY A 216 2.09 -21.25 -2.67
N ILE A 217 0.98 -20.63 -2.27
CA ILE A 217 0.91 -19.18 -1.98
C ILE A 217 1.72 -18.92 -0.71
N LYS A 218 2.77 -18.09 -0.81
CA LYS A 218 3.62 -17.75 0.34
C LYS A 218 2.98 -16.61 1.13
N VAL A 219 2.91 -16.74 2.46
CA VAL A 219 2.50 -15.64 3.34
C VAL A 219 3.73 -15.06 4.04
N VAL A 220 3.88 -13.74 3.98
CA VAL A 220 4.97 -12.98 4.59
C VAL A 220 4.38 -12.00 5.59
N TYR A 221 4.75 -12.21 6.84
CA TYR A 221 4.34 -11.38 7.97
C TYR A 221 5.38 -10.27 8.16
N ALA A 222 5.05 -9.07 7.69
CA ALA A 222 6.01 -7.98 7.56
C ALA A 222 6.61 -7.53 8.90
N LEU A 223 5.82 -7.57 9.97
CA LEU A 223 6.30 -7.25 11.32
C LEU A 223 7.38 -8.22 11.81
N GLU A 224 7.25 -9.51 11.47
CA GLU A 224 8.24 -10.54 11.83
C GLU A 224 9.53 -10.34 11.03
N VAL A 225 9.41 -10.08 9.73
CA VAL A 225 10.53 -9.76 8.84
C VAL A 225 11.31 -8.54 9.36
N LEU A 226 10.61 -7.49 9.75
CA LEU A 226 11.22 -6.30 10.32
C LEU A 226 11.96 -6.60 11.63
N GLN A 227 11.37 -7.41 12.51
CA GLN A 227 12.00 -7.80 13.77
C GLN A 227 13.29 -8.59 13.52
N ASP A 228 13.29 -9.52 12.58
CA ASP A 228 14.48 -10.29 12.18
C ASP A 228 15.57 -9.38 11.61
N MET A 229 15.22 -8.45 10.72
CA MET A 229 16.17 -7.46 10.20
C MET A 229 16.79 -6.58 11.29
N ARG A 230 15.99 -6.14 12.27
CA ARG A 230 16.48 -5.35 13.41
C ARG A 230 17.43 -6.15 14.28
N SER A 231 17.11 -7.42 14.56
CA SER A 231 17.96 -8.32 15.33
C SER A 231 19.30 -8.57 14.61
N LYS A 232 19.28 -8.79 13.29
CA LYS A 232 20.50 -8.92 12.47
C LYS A 232 21.32 -7.63 12.42
N ARG A 233 20.68 -6.45 12.39
CA ARG A 233 21.39 -5.16 12.36
C ARG A 233 22.07 -4.84 13.68
N LYS A 234 21.48 -5.19 14.83
CA LYS A 234 22.14 -5.06 16.14
C LYS A 234 23.45 -5.83 16.22
N LEU A 235 23.56 -6.95 15.49
CA LEU A 235 24.80 -7.72 15.39
C LEU A 235 25.84 -7.08 14.46
N ALA A 236 25.41 -6.24 13.51
CA ALA A 236 26.27 -5.59 12.52
C ALA A 236 26.67 -4.15 12.90
N SER A 237 26.02 -3.54 13.89
CA SER A 237 26.24 -2.14 14.27
C SER A 237 27.42 -1.98 15.23
N ASN A 238 28.63 -2.13 14.72
CA ASN A 238 29.84 -1.47 15.24
C ASN A 238 30.32 -0.30 14.35
N GLY A 239 29.54 0.18 13.36
CA GLY A 239 30.03 1.31 12.56
C GLY A 239 29.20 1.87 11.40
N TRP A 240 27.89 1.61 11.26
CA TRP A 240 27.10 2.23 10.19
C TRP A 240 25.91 3.04 10.72
N GLU A 241 26.18 4.32 10.98
CA GLU A 241 25.24 5.33 11.47
C GLU A 241 24.48 5.99 10.30
N GLY A 242 23.91 5.16 9.43
CA GLY A 242 23.02 5.61 8.36
C GLY A 242 21.57 5.65 8.85
N SER A 243 21.09 6.84 9.22
CA SER A 243 19.68 7.09 9.58
C SER A 243 18.77 6.83 8.38
N PHE A 244 18.31 5.59 8.21
CA PHE A 244 17.14 5.32 7.38
C PHE A 244 15.90 5.73 8.19
N PRO A 245 15.06 6.66 7.67
CA PRO A 245 13.85 7.06 8.37
C PRO A 245 12.94 5.85 8.58
N VAL A 246 12.81 5.43 9.84
CA VAL A 246 12.09 4.24 10.34
C VAL A 246 10.58 4.27 10.09
N LYS A 247 10.06 5.28 9.37
CA LYS A 247 8.62 5.55 9.32
C LYS A 247 7.81 4.61 8.42
N CYS A 248 8.42 3.90 7.50
CA CYS A 248 7.74 2.86 6.73
C CYS A 248 8.45 1.54 6.98
N THR A 249 7.84 0.65 7.76
CA THR A 249 8.37 -0.68 8.09
C THR A 249 8.08 -1.73 7.01
N MET A 250 7.04 -1.51 6.21
CA MET A 250 6.59 -2.37 5.10
C MET A 250 7.45 -2.37 3.82
N PRO A 251 8.10 -1.26 3.41
CA PRO A 251 8.98 -1.28 2.24
C PRO A 251 10.08 -2.33 2.35
N LEU A 252 10.52 -2.64 3.57
CA LEU A 252 11.59 -3.60 3.82
C LEU A 252 11.17 -5.05 3.58
N SER A 253 9.95 -5.45 3.96
CA SER A 253 9.47 -6.80 3.66
C SER A 253 9.21 -6.98 2.18
N ASP A 254 8.65 -5.96 1.52
CA ASP A 254 8.45 -5.98 0.07
C ASP A 254 9.79 -6.06 -0.65
N LEU A 255 10.78 -5.28 -0.20
CA LEU A 255 12.16 -5.36 -0.69
C LEU A 255 12.78 -6.73 -0.46
N GLU A 256 12.61 -7.39 0.69
CA GLU A 256 13.21 -8.71 0.93
C GLU A 256 12.58 -9.80 0.08
N VAL A 257 11.24 -9.85 0.01
CA VAL A 257 10.53 -10.80 -0.85
C VAL A 257 10.99 -10.64 -2.29
N THR A 258 11.05 -9.39 -2.70
CA THR A 258 11.46 -9.01 -4.03
C THR A 258 12.94 -9.36 -4.27
N GLU A 259 13.85 -9.03 -3.37
CA GLU A 259 15.27 -9.37 -3.45
C GLU A 259 15.51 -10.87 -3.51
N ALA A 260 14.82 -11.65 -2.69
CA ALA A 260 14.89 -13.11 -2.69
C ALA A 260 14.44 -13.67 -4.05
N PHE A 261 13.36 -13.11 -4.62
CA PHE A 261 12.92 -13.43 -5.97
C PHE A 261 13.98 -13.06 -7.02
N TYR A 262 14.59 -11.87 -6.89
CA TYR A 262 15.63 -11.38 -7.79
C TYR A 262 16.89 -12.24 -7.80
N ARG A 263 17.30 -12.80 -6.65
CA ARG A 263 18.51 -13.61 -6.51
C ARG A 263 18.40 -14.98 -7.18
N ARG A 264 17.17 -15.48 -7.44
CA ARG A 264 16.95 -16.84 -7.96
C ARG A 264 17.38 -17.03 -9.41
N TYR A 265 17.34 -15.99 -10.24
CA TYR A 265 17.59 -16.11 -11.68
C TYR A 265 18.82 -15.31 -12.12
N LYS A 266 19.96 -16.00 -12.27
CA LYS A 266 21.18 -15.39 -12.84
C LYS A 266 20.96 -15.11 -14.33
N GLY A 267 21.26 -13.90 -14.78
CA GLY A 267 21.25 -13.52 -16.21
C GLY A 267 19.88 -13.17 -16.80
N GLN A 268 18.79 -13.17 -16.03
CA GLN A 268 17.51 -12.63 -16.51
C GLN A 268 17.54 -11.10 -16.55
N SER A 269 17.20 -10.54 -17.72
CA SER A 269 17.16 -9.11 -17.97
C SER A 269 15.80 -8.47 -17.72
N TRP A 270 14.72 -9.25 -17.62
CA TRP A 270 13.36 -8.72 -17.46
C TRP A 270 12.59 -9.45 -16.38
N LYS A 271 11.89 -8.69 -15.52
CA LYS A 271 11.01 -9.20 -14.46
C LYS A 271 9.75 -8.36 -14.39
N ASN A 272 8.64 -9.03 -14.12
CA ASN A 272 7.32 -8.41 -14.02
C ASN A 272 6.77 -8.63 -12.61
N ILE A 273 6.52 -7.55 -11.86
CA ILE A 273 5.94 -7.60 -10.52
C ILE A 273 4.60 -6.88 -10.55
N ILE A 274 3.56 -7.57 -10.09
CA ILE A 274 2.23 -7.01 -9.92
C ILE A 274 1.95 -6.94 -8.41
N SER A 275 1.71 -5.73 -7.91
CA SER A 275 1.31 -5.46 -6.54
C SER A 275 -0.11 -4.93 -6.51
N LEU A 276 -0.95 -5.54 -5.66
CA LEU A 276 -2.32 -5.12 -5.41
C LEU A 276 -2.46 -4.94 -3.89
N GLY A 277 -2.76 -3.72 -3.46
CA GLY A 277 -2.86 -3.39 -2.03
C GLY A 277 -3.76 -2.19 -1.81
N ASP A 278 -4.29 -2.06 -0.60
CA ASP A 278 -5.14 -0.93 -0.20
C ASP A 278 -4.34 0.22 0.40
N ARG A 279 -3.01 0.07 0.54
CA ARG A 279 -2.18 1.02 1.27
C ARG A 279 -1.22 1.79 0.41
N ILE A 280 -1.29 3.11 0.56
CA ILE A 280 -0.41 4.04 -0.15
C ILE A 280 1.07 3.75 0.11
N TYR A 281 1.46 3.34 1.32
CA TYR A 281 2.86 3.05 1.61
C TYR A 281 3.37 1.78 0.91
N GLU A 282 2.52 0.80 0.61
CA GLU A 282 2.88 -0.40 -0.17
C GLU A 282 3.08 0.01 -1.63
N HIS A 283 2.15 0.83 -2.14
CA HIS A 283 2.25 1.40 -3.47
C HIS A 283 3.55 2.22 -3.65
N ASP A 284 3.85 3.13 -2.72
CA ASP A 284 5.05 3.96 -2.74
C ASP A 284 6.34 3.15 -2.57
N ALA A 285 6.32 2.10 -1.74
CA ALA A 285 7.45 1.18 -1.59
C ALA A 285 7.78 0.48 -2.91
N MET A 286 6.75 0.05 -3.65
CA MET A 286 6.91 -0.57 -4.96
C MET A 286 7.48 0.41 -5.99
N MET A 287 7.02 1.67 -5.96
CA MET A 287 7.58 2.75 -6.79
C MET A 287 9.06 2.99 -6.49
N GLU A 288 9.39 3.15 -5.22
CA GLU A 288 10.77 3.41 -4.79
C GLU A 288 11.69 2.25 -5.15
N MET A 289 11.22 1.01 -4.98
CA MET A 289 11.95 -0.19 -5.36
C MET A 289 12.21 -0.23 -6.87
N ALA A 290 11.22 0.13 -7.69
CA ALA A 290 11.40 0.28 -9.14
C ALA A 290 12.47 1.32 -9.46
N MET A 291 12.38 2.53 -8.90
CA MET A 291 13.33 3.63 -9.15
C MET A 291 14.77 3.25 -8.77
N ARG A 292 14.98 2.65 -7.59
CA ARG A 292 16.31 2.24 -7.12
C ARG A 292 16.96 1.22 -8.05
N ARG A 293 16.17 0.33 -8.65
CA ARG A 293 16.68 -0.70 -9.57
C ARG A 293 17.07 -0.12 -10.92
N HIS A 294 16.29 0.82 -11.44
CA HIS A 294 16.62 1.52 -12.68
C HIS A 294 17.94 2.31 -12.57
N ALA A 295 18.21 2.92 -11.41
CA ALA A 295 19.42 3.71 -11.20
C ALA A 295 20.71 2.88 -11.02
N GLY A 296 20.63 1.65 -10.51
CA GLY A 296 21.78 0.96 -9.90
C GLY A 296 22.58 -0.03 -10.77
N ARG A 297 22.11 -0.44 -11.96
CA ARG A 297 22.70 -1.62 -12.68
C ARG A 297 22.96 -1.43 -14.17
N GLY A 298 23.32 -0.22 -14.60
CA GLY A 298 23.79 0.03 -15.97
C GLY A 298 22.80 -0.41 -17.05
N GLY A 299 21.50 -0.29 -16.79
CA GLY A 299 20.42 -0.60 -17.74
C GLY A 299 20.24 -2.07 -18.11
N ARG A 300 20.97 -3.02 -17.50
CA ARG A 300 20.87 -4.45 -17.86
C ARG A 300 19.62 -5.16 -17.32
N GLU A 301 19.03 -4.63 -16.25
CA GLU A 301 17.83 -5.18 -15.61
C GLU A 301 16.66 -4.22 -15.84
N GLN A 302 15.68 -4.65 -16.63
CA GLN A 302 14.42 -3.96 -16.84
C GLN A 302 13.37 -4.57 -15.89
N LEU A 303 13.04 -3.83 -14.85
CA LEU A 303 11.99 -4.20 -13.92
C LEU A 303 10.69 -3.51 -14.35
N ARG A 304 9.65 -4.30 -14.61
CA ARG A 304 8.30 -3.83 -14.90
C ARG A 304 7.45 -3.96 -13.64
N VAL A 305 7.05 -2.83 -13.05
CA VAL A 305 6.21 -2.80 -11.84
C VAL A 305 4.81 -2.32 -12.19
N LYS A 306 3.83 -3.12 -11.77
CA LYS A 306 2.42 -2.84 -11.92
C LYS A 306 1.81 -2.74 -10.52
N SER A 307 1.59 -1.53 -10.04
CA SER A 307 1.11 -1.24 -8.69
C SER A 307 -0.30 -0.66 -8.78
N LEU A 308 -1.27 -1.35 -8.19
CA LEU A 308 -2.66 -0.89 -8.14
C LEU A 308 -3.04 -0.66 -6.67
N LEU A 309 -3.27 0.60 -6.33
CA LEU A 309 -3.78 1.02 -5.03
C LEU A 309 -5.31 0.93 -5.03
N LEU A 310 -5.86 0.04 -4.21
CA LEU A 310 -7.28 -0.31 -4.15
C LEU A 310 -8.01 0.49 -3.08
N PRO A 311 -9.34 0.70 -3.18
CA PRO A 311 -10.11 1.36 -2.13
C PRO A 311 -10.05 0.61 -0.79
N GLU A 312 -9.87 1.36 0.29
CA GLU A 312 -9.88 0.85 1.67
C GLU A 312 -11.30 0.42 2.11
N ASP A 313 -11.35 -0.45 3.12
CA ASP A 313 -12.58 -0.94 3.78
C ASP A 313 -13.72 -1.46 2.85
N PRO A 314 -13.43 -2.33 1.84
CA PRO A 314 -14.43 -2.75 0.87
C PRO A 314 -15.42 -3.77 1.43
N ARG A 315 -16.74 -3.60 1.22
CA ARG A 315 -17.72 -4.62 1.63
C ARG A 315 -17.45 -5.98 0.97
N ILE A 316 -17.95 -7.07 1.56
CA ILE A 316 -17.75 -8.45 1.01
C ILE A 316 -18.22 -8.54 -0.44
N SER A 317 -19.37 -7.94 -0.78
CA SER A 317 -19.87 -7.90 -2.16
C SER A 317 -18.95 -7.09 -3.10
N GLU A 318 -18.45 -5.95 -2.66
CA GLU A 318 -17.51 -5.11 -3.41
C GLU A 318 -16.19 -5.87 -3.63
N LEU A 319 -15.67 -6.54 -2.60
CA LEU A 319 -14.47 -7.38 -2.67
C LEU A 319 -14.66 -8.57 -3.61
N THR A 320 -15.82 -9.22 -3.59
CA THR A 320 -16.19 -10.31 -4.51
C THR A 320 -16.16 -9.84 -5.95
N LEU A 321 -16.79 -8.71 -6.24
CA LEU A 321 -16.77 -8.10 -7.57
C LEU A 321 -15.31 -7.76 -7.98
N ARG A 322 -14.53 -7.12 -7.12
CA ARG A 322 -13.11 -6.81 -7.41
C ARG A 322 -12.30 -8.06 -7.73
N LEU A 323 -12.47 -9.15 -7.00
CA LEU A 323 -11.79 -10.41 -7.27
C LEU A 323 -12.18 -10.98 -8.64
N CYS A 324 -13.48 -10.94 -8.99
CA CYS A 324 -13.97 -11.35 -10.30
C CYS A 324 -13.36 -10.51 -11.43
N PHE A 325 -13.37 -9.18 -11.30
CA PHE A 325 -12.76 -8.27 -12.27
C PHE A 325 -11.24 -8.49 -12.38
N SER A 326 -10.56 -8.57 -11.23
CA SER A 326 -9.10 -8.74 -11.18
C SER A 326 -8.69 -10.05 -11.82
N ARG A 327 -9.49 -11.12 -11.69
CA ARG A 327 -9.26 -12.39 -12.38
C ARG A 327 -9.27 -12.25 -13.91
N LEU A 328 -10.22 -11.48 -14.45
CA LEU A 328 -10.32 -11.21 -15.89
C LEU A 328 -9.17 -10.32 -16.38
N MET A 329 -8.77 -9.33 -15.58
CA MET A 329 -7.72 -8.38 -15.92
C MET A 329 -6.30 -8.92 -15.68
N LEU A 330 -6.11 -9.94 -14.84
CA LEU A 330 -4.78 -10.43 -14.51
C LEU A 330 -3.95 -10.88 -15.73
N PRO A 331 -4.49 -11.62 -16.72
CA PRO A 331 -3.78 -11.90 -17.97
C PRO A 331 -3.38 -10.65 -18.76
N VAL A 332 -4.17 -9.58 -18.67
CA VAL A 332 -3.88 -8.30 -19.33
C VAL A 332 -2.71 -7.62 -18.63
N TYR A 333 -2.76 -7.50 -17.31
CA TYR A 333 -1.66 -6.97 -16.51
C TYR A 333 -0.37 -7.77 -16.71
N VAL A 334 -0.43 -9.10 -16.75
CA VAL A 334 0.77 -9.93 -16.96
C VAL A 334 1.40 -9.68 -18.33
N ARG A 335 0.59 -9.49 -19.39
CA ARG A 335 1.07 -9.27 -20.75
C ARG A 335 1.50 -7.83 -21.04
N PHE A 336 1.04 -6.87 -20.24
CA PHE A 336 1.39 -5.46 -20.41
C PHE A 336 2.91 -5.24 -20.29
N ASP A 337 3.52 -4.78 -21.38
CA ASP A 337 4.95 -4.49 -21.48
C ASP A 337 5.25 -3.05 -21.06
N GLY A 338 5.13 -2.81 -19.75
CA GLY A 338 5.45 -1.51 -19.17
C GLY A 338 5.24 -1.49 -17.67
N ASP A 339 5.50 -0.31 -17.11
CA ASP A 339 5.12 0.05 -15.74
C ASP A 339 3.68 0.54 -15.71
N LEU A 340 2.95 0.18 -14.66
CA LEU A 340 1.54 0.54 -14.49
C LEU A 340 1.34 1.02 -13.06
N HIS A 341 0.91 2.26 -12.87
CA HIS A 341 0.68 2.82 -11.54
C HIS A 341 -0.71 3.42 -11.49
N LEU A 342 -1.61 2.74 -10.79
CA LEU A 342 -3.01 3.10 -10.73
C LEU A 342 -3.41 3.39 -9.29
N ASN A 343 -3.90 4.60 -9.04
CA ASN A 343 -4.58 4.93 -7.81
C ASN A 343 -6.10 4.81 -8.00
N LEU A 344 -6.66 3.70 -7.54
CA LEU A 344 -8.11 3.44 -7.60
C LEU A 344 -8.81 3.75 -6.27
N GLN A 345 -8.07 4.21 -5.25
CA GLN A 345 -8.61 4.53 -3.93
C GLN A 345 -9.32 5.89 -3.92
N ASP A 346 -8.88 6.84 -4.75
CA ASP A 346 -9.43 8.19 -4.80
C ASP A 346 -10.91 8.14 -5.22
N SER A 347 -11.81 8.49 -4.31
CA SER A 347 -13.26 8.49 -4.56
C SER A 347 -13.69 9.63 -5.48
N ASP A 348 -12.90 10.70 -5.50
CA ASP A 348 -13.20 11.96 -6.20
C ASP A 348 -12.57 12.00 -7.60
N SER A 349 -11.67 11.05 -7.90
CA SER A 349 -11.02 10.92 -9.22
C SER A 349 -11.94 10.35 -10.32
N GLU A 350 -11.43 10.35 -11.55
CA GLU A 350 -12.06 9.76 -12.74
C GLU A 350 -12.53 8.30 -12.54
N ASP A 351 -13.43 7.81 -13.39
CA ASP A 351 -13.95 6.42 -13.37
C ASP A 351 -12.78 5.41 -13.34
N PRO A 352 -12.74 4.42 -12.42
CA PRO A 352 -11.67 3.43 -12.36
C PRO A 352 -11.45 2.68 -13.68
N LEU A 353 -12.52 2.43 -14.45
CA LEU A 353 -12.39 1.78 -15.76
C LEU A 353 -11.74 2.71 -16.79
N LEU A 354 -11.97 4.02 -16.70
CA LEU A 354 -11.31 5.01 -17.54
C LEU A 354 -9.81 5.10 -17.23
N LEU A 355 -9.45 5.13 -15.94
CA LEU A 355 -8.04 5.12 -15.52
C LEU A 355 -7.32 3.86 -16.02
N ILE A 356 -7.95 2.69 -15.88
CA ILE A 356 -7.39 1.42 -16.38
C ILE A 356 -7.28 1.44 -17.91
N SER A 357 -8.33 1.88 -18.60
CA SER A 357 -8.38 1.96 -20.06
C SER A 357 -7.27 2.85 -20.63
N GLN A 358 -7.12 4.06 -20.08
CA GLN A 358 -6.07 5.00 -20.47
C GLN A 358 -4.68 4.42 -20.20
N ALA A 359 -4.47 3.85 -19.02
CA ALA A 359 -3.15 3.36 -18.63
C ALA A 359 -2.71 2.11 -19.41
N LEU A 360 -3.66 1.27 -19.83
CA LEU A 360 -3.40 0.10 -20.68
C LEU A 360 -3.46 0.41 -22.18
N ASN A 361 -3.91 1.60 -22.58
CA ASN A 361 -4.28 1.95 -23.95
C ASN A 361 -5.27 0.93 -24.56
N MET A 362 -6.33 0.60 -23.80
CA MET A 362 -7.35 -0.37 -24.16
C MET A 362 -8.76 0.23 -23.98
N PRO A 363 -9.33 0.91 -24.98
CA PRO A 363 -10.67 1.50 -24.90
C PRO A 363 -11.77 0.47 -24.62
N GLU A 364 -11.58 -0.80 -25.01
CA GLU A 364 -12.53 -1.90 -24.82
C GLU A 364 -12.81 -2.18 -23.33
N VAL A 365 -11.92 -1.76 -22.43
CA VAL A 365 -12.18 -1.84 -20.97
C VAL A 365 -13.41 -1.03 -20.58
N LEU A 366 -13.69 0.09 -21.28
CA LEU A 366 -14.86 0.92 -21.04
C LEU A 366 -16.17 0.26 -21.50
N GLU A 367 -16.07 -0.67 -22.46
CA GLU A 367 -17.22 -1.46 -22.93
C GLU A 367 -17.59 -2.56 -21.94
N THR A 368 -16.69 -2.90 -20.99
CA THR A 368 -17.02 -3.82 -19.92
C THR A 368 -18.04 -3.15 -18.99
N HIS A 369 -19.27 -3.67 -18.97
CA HIS A 369 -20.31 -3.24 -18.04
C HIS A 369 -19.99 -3.76 -16.63
N PHE A 370 -18.93 -3.24 -16.01
CA PHE A 370 -18.53 -3.64 -14.67
C PHE A 370 -19.19 -2.76 -13.60
N PRO A 371 -19.80 -3.33 -12.54
CA PRO A 371 -20.49 -2.53 -11.54
C PRO A 371 -19.56 -1.55 -10.81
N ARG A 372 -19.84 -0.25 -10.90
CA ARG A 372 -19.06 0.81 -10.21
C ARG A 372 -19.02 0.66 -8.69
N GLN A 373 -20.02 -0.03 -8.11
CA GLN A 373 -20.05 -0.36 -6.68
C GLN A 373 -18.84 -1.17 -6.23
N ALA A 374 -18.22 -1.95 -7.13
CA ALA A 374 -17.00 -2.67 -6.81
C ALA A 374 -15.92 -1.73 -6.27
N TRP A 375 -15.89 -0.47 -6.69
CA TRP A 375 -14.87 0.52 -6.31
C TRP A 375 -15.33 1.45 -5.17
N GLY A 376 -16.38 1.10 -4.43
CA GLY A 376 -16.91 1.94 -3.34
C GLY A 376 -17.65 3.20 -3.79
N ARG A 377 -17.86 3.37 -5.11
CA ARG A 377 -18.50 4.55 -5.71
C ARG A 377 -19.99 4.37 -6.00
N GLY A 378 -20.54 3.19 -5.72
CA GLY A 378 -21.98 2.95 -5.83
C GLY A 378 -22.71 3.58 -4.64
N LYS A 379 -23.80 4.32 -4.90
CA LYS A 379 -24.78 4.53 -3.83
C LYS A 379 -25.17 3.15 -3.32
N ALA A 380 -25.18 2.96 -2.00
CA ALA A 380 -25.82 1.82 -1.39
C ALA A 380 -27.35 1.94 -1.59
N SER A 381 -27.81 2.05 -2.84
CA SER A 381 -29.21 1.85 -3.14
C SER A 381 -29.52 0.47 -2.60
N ALA A 382 -30.46 0.42 -1.64
CA ALA A 382 -30.90 -0.81 -0.99
C ALA A 382 -30.98 -1.91 -2.03
N CYS A 383 -30.00 -2.83 -2.03
CA CYS A 383 -29.93 -3.90 -2.99
C CYS A 383 -31.17 -4.77 -2.80
N LYS A 384 -32.20 -4.51 -3.62
CA LYS A 384 -32.98 -5.60 -4.17
C LYS A 384 -32.11 -6.23 -5.25
N GLU A 385 -31.71 -7.44 -4.95
CA GLU A 385 -30.64 -8.27 -5.49
C GLU A 385 -30.93 -8.76 -6.92
N GLU A 386 -31.11 -7.86 -7.90
CA GLU A 386 -31.48 -8.25 -9.27
C GLU A 386 -30.34 -8.27 -10.30
N ALA A 387 -29.09 -8.08 -9.91
CA ALA A 387 -27.96 -8.14 -10.84
C ALA A 387 -27.15 -9.44 -10.71
N VAL A 388 -27.77 -10.57 -11.11
CA VAL A 388 -27.00 -11.75 -11.50
C VAL A 388 -26.28 -11.39 -12.80
N VAL A 389 -24.98 -11.07 -12.70
CA VAL A 389 -24.09 -11.03 -13.86
C VAL A 389 -24.03 -12.47 -14.39
N GLN A 390 -24.85 -12.79 -15.38
CA GLN A 390 -24.73 -14.06 -16.08
C GLN A 390 -23.36 -14.09 -16.77
N PRO A 391 -22.52 -15.11 -16.51
CA PRO A 391 -21.27 -15.25 -17.24
C PRO A 391 -21.60 -15.48 -18.71
N ALA A 392 -21.03 -14.65 -19.58
CA ALA A 392 -21.09 -14.80 -21.04
C ALA A 392 -20.38 -16.07 -21.52
#